data_AF-A0A1W9NAU3-F1
#
_entry.id   AF-A0A1W9NAU3-F1
#
_cell.length_a   1.000
_cell.length_b   1.000
_cell.length_c   1.000
_cell.angle_alpha   90.00
_cell.angle_beta   90.00
_cell.angle_gamma   90.00
#
_symmetry.space_group_name_H-M   'P 1'
#
loop_
_entity.id
_entity.type
_entity.pdbx_description
1 polymer ?
#
loop_
_entity_poly.entity_id
_entity_poly.type
_entity_poly.pdbx_seq_one_letter_code
_entity_poly.pdbx_strand_id
1 'polypeptide(L)'
;MILMQEEELNAEKKKVADETSKKNAQLHELSKQESKMVPNMNEDILFKFKRIIKNKSGIGIVPVKSNVCSGCHMVLPAQFVNDVRSGEKIQFCPYCSRILYWEEGGEPIVYDFDDENVGGLADLVDYEDEDL
;
A
#
# COMPACT_ATOMS: atom_id res chain seq x y z
N MET A 1 -39.62 -25.92 1.12
CA MET A 1 -39.05 -24.56 1.22
C MET A 1 -38.05 -24.46 2.37
N ILE A 2 -38.43 -24.70 3.64
CA ILE A 2 -37.51 -24.58 4.79
C ILE A 2 -36.29 -25.53 4.70
N LEU A 3 -36.47 -26.79 4.31
CA LEU A 3 -35.37 -27.77 4.22
C LEU A 3 -34.29 -27.39 3.18
N MET A 4 -34.68 -26.85 2.02
CA MET A 4 -33.72 -26.40 1.00
C MET A 4 -32.92 -25.20 1.49
N GLN A 5 -33.57 -24.29 2.21
CA GLN A 5 -32.91 -23.13 2.81
C GLN A 5 -31.92 -23.55 3.90
N GLU A 6 -32.24 -24.57 4.72
CA GLU A 6 -31.32 -25.11 5.72
C GLU A 6 -30.10 -25.79 5.10
N GLU A 7 -30.27 -26.51 3.99
CA GLU A 7 -29.16 -27.11 3.22
C GLU A 7 -28.24 -26.04 2.61
N GLU A 8 -28.81 -25.01 1.99
CA GLU A 8 -28.05 -23.86 1.44
C GLU A 8 -27.26 -23.15 2.54
N LEU A 9 -27.89 -22.87 3.68
CA LEU A 9 -27.27 -22.17 4.81
C LEU A 9 -26.14 -23.01 5.44
N ASN A 10 -26.31 -24.33 5.52
CA ASN A 10 -25.25 -25.23 5.99
C ASN A 10 -24.09 -25.35 4.99
N ALA A 11 -24.39 -25.41 3.69
CA ALA A 11 -23.37 -25.41 2.66
C ALA A 11 -22.53 -24.11 2.69
N GLU A 12 -23.19 -22.96 2.87
CA GLU A 12 -22.52 -21.67 2.94
C GLU A 12 -21.70 -21.51 4.23
N LYS A 13 -22.23 -21.93 5.38
CA LYS A 13 -21.45 -22.01 6.64
C LYS A 13 -20.20 -22.87 6.50
N LYS A 14 -20.31 -24.01 5.82
CA LYS A 14 -19.17 -24.90 5.59
C LYS A 14 -18.11 -24.24 4.71
N LYS A 15 -18.53 -23.56 3.62
CA LYS A 15 -17.62 -22.79 2.77
C LYS A 15 -16.88 -21.70 3.55
N VAL A 16 -17.61 -20.92 4.36
CA VAL A 16 -17.01 -19.86 5.20
C VAL A 16 -16.04 -20.44 6.21
N ALA A 17 -16.38 -21.56 6.85
CA ALA A 17 -15.50 -22.23 7.80
C ALA A 17 -14.21 -22.75 7.13
N ASP A 18 -14.33 -23.36 5.95
CA ASP A 18 -13.19 -23.87 5.18
C ASP A 18 -12.26 -22.72 4.74
N GLU A 19 -12.82 -21.60 4.27
CA GLU A 19 -12.04 -20.41 3.92
C GLU A 19 -11.35 -19.78 5.13
N THR A 20 -12.04 -19.72 6.27
CA THR A 20 -11.49 -19.19 7.52
C THR A 20 -10.33 -20.06 8.01
N SER A 21 -10.48 -21.38 7.94
CA SER A 21 -9.42 -22.33 8.29
C SER A 21 -8.18 -22.16 7.41
N LYS A 22 -8.36 -22.03 6.09
CA LYS A 22 -7.26 -21.77 5.15
C LYS A 22 -6.54 -20.45 5.45
N LYS A 23 -7.28 -19.36 5.67
CA LYS A 23 -6.71 -18.04 6.01
C LYS A 23 -5.96 -18.08 7.35
N ASN A 24 -6.47 -18.76 8.36
CA ASN A 24 -5.80 -18.91 9.65
C ASN A 24 -4.50 -19.71 9.53
N ALA A 25 -4.48 -20.77 8.73
CA ALA A 25 -3.26 -21.54 8.47
C ALA A 25 -2.19 -20.67 7.78
N GLN A 26 -2.59 -19.84 6.81
CA GLN A 26 -1.69 -18.88 6.16
C GLN A 26 -1.14 -17.83 7.14
N LEU A 27 -1.99 -17.26 8.00
CA LEU A 27 -1.56 -16.31 9.04
C LEU A 27 -0.53 -16.93 9.99
N HIS A 28 -0.74 -18.17 10.39
CA HIS A 28 0.18 -18.87 11.28
C HIS A 28 1.54 -19.13 10.62
N GLU A 29 1.56 -19.49 9.34
CA GLU A 29 2.80 -19.67 8.59
C GLU A 29 3.56 -18.34 8.42
N LEU A 30 2.86 -17.26 8.05
CA LEU A 30 3.46 -15.92 7.96
C LEU A 30 4.03 -15.45 9.31
N SER A 31 3.32 -15.71 10.42
CA SER A 31 3.80 -15.37 11.76
C SER A 31 5.07 -16.14 12.16
N LYS A 32 5.18 -17.41 11.77
CA LYS A 32 6.41 -18.18 11.95
C LYS A 32 7.57 -17.62 11.13
N GLN A 33 7.32 -17.20 9.90
CA GLN A 33 8.34 -16.58 9.05
C GLN A 33 8.80 -15.26 9.64
N GLU A 34 7.87 -14.41 10.11
CA GLU A 34 8.19 -13.16 10.81
C GLU A 34 9.08 -13.43 12.04
N SER A 35 8.70 -14.38 12.88
CA SER A 35 9.42 -14.72 14.12
C SER A 35 10.86 -15.22 13.89
N LYS A 36 11.15 -15.77 12.71
CA LYS A 36 12.51 -16.18 12.31
C LYS A 36 13.37 -15.01 11.84
N MET A 37 12.77 -13.96 11.27
CA MET A 37 13.48 -12.81 10.71
C MET A 37 13.75 -11.71 11.75
N VAL A 38 12.78 -11.48 12.65
CA VAL A 38 12.82 -10.42 13.68
C VAL A 38 14.08 -10.42 14.57
N PRO A 39 14.61 -11.56 15.06
CA PRO A 39 15.72 -11.56 16.03
C PRO A 39 17.02 -10.90 15.54
N ASN A 40 17.23 -10.84 14.22
CA ASN A 40 18.43 -10.26 13.62
C ASN A 40 18.23 -8.79 13.20
N MET A 41 17.07 -8.21 13.47
CA MET A 41 16.74 -6.85 13.07
C MET A 41 16.93 -5.86 14.21
N ASN A 42 17.20 -4.61 13.86
CA ASN A 42 17.24 -3.51 14.81
C ASN A 42 15.83 -3.25 15.40
N GLU A 43 15.70 -3.34 16.73
CA GLU A 43 14.41 -3.23 17.43
C GLU A 43 13.73 -1.86 17.24
N ASP A 44 14.49 -0.76 17.21
CA ASP A 44 13.94 0.60 17.04
C ASP A 44 13.31 0.77 15.65
N ILE A 45 13.97 0.24 14.62
CA ILE A 45 13.46 0.26 13.25
C ILE A 45 12.20 -0.58 13.15
N LEU A 46 12.21 -1.78 13.75
CA LEU A 46 11.06 -2.68 13.74
C LEU A 46 9.86 -2.05 14.47
N PHE A 47 10.08 -1.40 15.61
CA PHE A 47 9.03 -0.70 16.35
C PHE A 47 8.41 0.42 15.51
N LYS A 48 9.24 1.25 14.86
CA LYS A 48 8.78 2.30 13.95
C LYS A 48 7.98 1.71 12.78
N PHE A 49 8.50 0.67 12.13
CA PHE A 49 7.83 -0.01 11.03
C PHE A 49 6.46 -0.56 11.43
N LYS A 50 6.37 -1.28 12.56
CA LYS A 50 5.11 -1.82 13.10
C LYS A 50 4.08 -0.71 13.37
N ARG A 51 4.54 0.43 13.89
CA ARG A 51 3.68 1.61 14.10
C ARG A 51 3.20 2.20 12.77
N ILE A 52 4.04 2.25 11.75
CA ILE A 52 3.68 2.77 10.43
C ILE A 52 2.62 1.87 9.77
N ILE A 53 2.86 0.56 9.66
CA ILE A 53 1.91 -0.36 8.99
C ILE A 53 0.55 -0.39 9.69
N LYS A 54 0.53 -0.27 11.03
CA LYS A 54 -0.72 -0.18 11.81
C LYS A 54 -1.53 1.06 11.46
N ASN A 55 -0.87 2.19 11.18
CA ASN A 55 -1.51 3.48 10.96
C ASN A 55 -1.69 3.85 9.47
N LYS A 56 -1.05 3.13 8.55
CA LYS A 56 -0.98 3.46 7.11
C LYS A 56 -1.45 2.31 6.22
N SER A 57 -2.51 1.62 6.64
CA SER A 57 -3.19 0.56 5.88
C SER A 57 -2.28 -0.59 5.47
N GLY A 58 -1.34 -0.98 6.33
CA GLY A 58 -0.40 -2.07 6.06
C GLY A 58 0.82 -1.68 5.21
N ILE A 59 0.87 -0.47 4.63
CA ILE A 59 1.95 -0.04 3.74
C ILE A 59 2.99 0.76 4.53
N GLY A 60 4.11 0.10 4.87
CA GLY A 60 5.19 0.69 5.65
C GLY A 60 6.45 1.05 4.86
N ILE A 61 6.67 0.45 3.70
CA ILE A 61 7.85 0.63 2.84
C ILE A 61 7.38 0.96 1.43
N VAL A 62 7.96 1.98 0.80
CA VAL A 62 7.57 2.44 -0.55
C VAL A 62 8.78 2.94 -1.36
N PRO A 63 8.77 2.81 -2.69
CA PRO A 63 9.86 3.33 -3.52
C PRO A 63 9.80 4.86 -3.66
N VAL A 64 10.96 5.47 -3.86
CA VAL A 64 11.08 6.82 -4.41
C VAL A 64 11.20 6.73 -5.93
N LYS A 65 10.31 7.42 -6.66
CA LYS A 65 10.31 7.49 -8.12
C LYS A 65 10.44 8.94 -8.56
N SER A 66 11.46 9.30 -9.34
CA SER A 66 11.66 10.68 -9.85
C SER A 66 11.55 11.76 -8.76
N ASN A 67 12.16 11.51 -7.59
CA ASN A 67 12.11 12.34 -6.39
C ASN A 67 10.74 12.39 -5.66
N VAL A 68 9.78 11.54 -6.00
CA VAL A 68 8.46 11.49 -5.36
C VAL A 68 8.35 10.27 -4.46
N CYS A 69 7.82 10.46 -3.25
CA CYS A 69 7.42 9.36 -2.38
C CYS A 69 6.14 8.71 -2.93
N SER A 70 6.19 7.46 -3.39
CA SER A 70 5.01 6.76 -3.93
C SER A 70 3.92 6.44 -2.88
N GLY A 71 4.19 6.68 -1.59
CA GLY A 71 3.20 6.51 -0.53
C GLY A 71 2.30 7.73 -0.27
N CYS A 72 2.83 8.95 -0.37
CA CYS A 72 2.07 10.19 -0.12
C CYS A 72 2.14 11.19 -1.26
N HIS A 73 2.82 10.84 -2.35
CA HIS A 73 2.95 11.62 -3.57
C HIS A 73 3.57 13.01 -3.38
N MET A 74 4.30 13.20 -2.28
CA MET A 74 5.05 14.44 -2.03
C MET A 74 6.43 14.38 -2.68
N VAL A 75 6.85 15.51 -3.24
CA VAL A 75 8.19 15.70 -3.78
C VAL A 75 9.19 15.81 -2.63
N LEU A 76 10.24 15.02 -2.71
CA LEU A 76 11.34 14.98 -1.74
C LEU A 76 12.49 15.88 -2.23
N PRO A 77 13.23 16.53 -1.31
CA PRO A 77 14.43 17.29 -1.68
C PRO A 77 15.49 16.40 -2.35
N ALA A 78 16.16 16.91 -3.38
CA ALA A 78 17.16 16.13 -4.15
C ALA A 78 18.27 15.53 -3.28
N GLN A 79 18.75 16.27 -2.27
CA GLN A 79 19.74 15.77 -1.32
C GLN A 79 19.20 14.55 -0.54
N PHE A 80 17.96 14.63 -0.06
CA PHE A 80 17.33 13.53 0.66
C PHE A 80 17.11 12.31 -0.24
N VAL A 81 16.79 12.51 -1.52
CA VAL A 81 16.70 11.41 -2.50
C VAL A 81 18.06 10.75 -2.72
N ASN A 82 19.15 11.53 -2.76
CA ASN A 82 20.51 10.98 -2.83
C ASN A 82 20.84 10.14 -1.59
N ASP A 83 20.39 10.56 -0.40
CA ASP A 83 20.55 9.78 0.84
C ASP A 83 19.72 8.48 0.83
N VAL A 84 18.54 8.48 0.20
CA VAL A 84 17.75 7.25 -0.03
C VAL A 84 18.46 6.34 -1.04
N ARG A 85 19.05 6.93 -2.08
CA ARG A 85 19.76 6.22 -3.15
C ARG A 85 21.09 5.63 -2.68
N SER A 86 21.80 6.27 -1.74
CA SER A 86 23.05 5.74 -1.19
C SER A 86 22.83 4.46 -0.38
N GLY A 87 21.64 4.29 0.20
CA GLY A 87 21.28 3.09 0.95
C GLY A 87 22.06 2.89 2.25
N GLU A 88 22.87 3.87 2.67
CA GLU A 88 23.72 3.77 3.87
C GLU A 88 22.91 3.67 5.17
N LYS A 89 21.72 4.27 5.19
CA LYS A 89 20.82 4.31 6.35
C LYS A 89 19.37 4.17 5.89
N ILE A 90 18.53 3.63 6.76
CA ILE A 90 17.08 3.58 6.54
C ILE A 90 16.51 4.99 6.64
N GLN A 91 15.97 5.47 5.52
CA GLN A 91 15.35 6.79 5.42
C GLN A 91 13.84 6.69 5.56
N PHE A 92 13.26 7.63 6.30
CA PHE A 92 11.81 7.75 6.49
C PHE A 92 11.31 9.00 5.78
N CYS A 93 10.22 8.87 5.01
CA CYS A 93 9.59 10.01 4.37
C CYS A 93 9.22 11.08 5.42
N PRO A 94 9.66 12.34 5.26
CA PRO A 94 9.40 13.39 6.23
C PRO A 94 7.91 13.76 6.33
N TYR A 95 7.10 13.40 5.32
CA TYR A 95 5.67 13.74 5.25
C TYR A 95 4.76 12.64 5.78
N CYS A 96 5.01 11.38 5.43
CA CYS A 96 4.13 10.26 5.78
C CYS A 96 4.78 9.20 6.67
N SER A 97 6.06 9.38 7.01
CA SER A 97 6.86 8.50 7.85
C SER A 97 7.08 7.08 7.31
N ARG A 98 6.68 6.77 6.06
CA ARG A 98 6.98 5.47 5.45
C ARG A 98 8.48 5.33 5.18
N ILE A 99 8.99 4.11 5.30
CA ILE A 99 10.36 3.77 4.93
C ILE A 99 10.49 3.90 3.41
N LEU A 100 11.58 4.51 2.96
CA LEU A 100 11.86 4.73 1.55
C LEU A 100 12.97 3.80 1.09
N TYR A 101 12.81 3.25 -0.11
CA TYR A 101 13.90 2.60 -0.83
C TYR A 101 14.03 3.19 -2.24
N TRP A 102 15.22 3.08 -2.80
CA TRP A 102 15.47 3.45 -4.19
C TRP A 102 15.27 2.23 -5.10
N GLU A 103 14.41 2.36 -6.11
CA GLU A 103 14.16 1.31 -7.09
C GLU A 103 15.00 1.60 -8.33
N GLU A 104 16.12 0.87 -8.50
CA GLU A 104 16.94 0.98 -9.71
C GLU A 104 16.20 0.35 -10.89
N GLY A 105 15.90 1.16 -11.91
CA GLY A 105 15.25 0.67 -13.12
C GLY A 105 13.74 0.45 -13.00
N GLY A 106 13.07 1.11 -12.05
CA GLY A 106 11.61 1.12 -12.02
C GLY A 106 11.09 1.59 -13.38
N GLU A 107 10.44 0.69 -14.11
CA GLU A 107 9.84 1.05 -15.38
C GLU A 107 8.93 2.27 -15.14
N PRO A 108 9.01 3.31 -15.98
CA PRO A 108 8.09 4.41 -15.87
C PRO A 108 6.69 3.81 -15.82
N ILE A 109 5.93 4.15 -14.78
CA ILE A 109 4.50 3.88 -14.80
C ILE A 109 3.99 4.77 -15.93
N VAL A 110 3.93 4.19 -17.13
CA VAL A 110 3.12 4.72 -18.20
C VAL A 110 1.71 4.65 -17.67
N TYR A 111 1.23 5.78 -17.16
CA TYR A 111 -0.19 6.03 -17.26
C TYR A 111 -0.41 6.12 -18.75
N ASP A 112 -0.86 5.01 -19.35
CA ASP A 112 -1.51 5.07 -20.64
C ASP A 112 -2.69 6.02 -20.43
N PHE A 113 -2.44 7.30 -20.70
CA PHE A 113 -3.46 8.21 -21.14
C PHE A 113 -3.90 7.65 -22.50
N ASP A 114 -4.70 6.60 -22.46
CA ASP A 114 -5.49 6.23 -23.62
C ASP A 114 -6.29 7.49 -23.96
N ASP A 115 -6.01 8.04 -25.14
CA ASP A 115 -6.65 9.24 -25.70
C ASP A 115 -8.19 9.10 -25.74
N GLU A 116 -8.70 7.87 -25.53
CA GLU A 116 -10.12 7.54 -25.43
C GLU A 116 -10.74 7.79 -24.03
N ASN A 117 -9.96 8.02 -22.97
CA ASN A 117 -10.46 8.34 -21.63
C ASN A 117 -9.88 9.65 -21.07
N VAL A 118 -9.55 10.59 -21.96
CA VAL A 118 -9.49 12.01 -21.61
C VAL A 118 -10.93 12.53 -21.59
N GLY A 119 -11.70 12.09 -20.60
CA GLY A 119 -12.89 12.81 -20.16
C GLY A 119 -12.40 14.18 -19.69
N GLY A 120 -12.38 15.13 -20.63
CA GLY A 120 -11.80 16.44 -20.42
C GLY A 120 -12.39 17.08 -19.19
N LEU A 121 -11.53 17.69 -18.39
CA LEU A 121 -11.88 18.59 -17.29
C LEU A 121 -12.60 19.88 -17.77
N ALA A 122 -13.23 19.83 -18.95
CA ALA A 122 -14.05 20.85 -19.59
C ALA A 122 -15.53 20.73 -19.19
N ASP A 123 -15.99 19.53 -18.80
CA ASP A 123 -17.39 19.30 -18.35
C ASP A 123 -17.64 19.70 -16.87
N LEU A 124 -16.62 20.21 -16.16
CA LEU A 124 -16.74 20.69 -14.77
C LEU A 124 -16.56 22.20 -14.65
N VAL A 125 -16.53 22.92 -15.77
CA VAL A 125 -16.63 24.39 -15.76
C VAL A 125 -18.11 24.73 -16.03
N ASP A 126 -18.94 24.55 -15.01
CA ASP A 126 -20.26 25.17 -14.95
C ASP A 126 -20.05 26.69 -14.86
N TYR A 127 -19.87 27.32 -16.03
CA TYR A 127 -20.21 28.72 -16.24
C TYR A 127 -21.75 28.80 -16.26
N GLU A 128 -22.37 28.73 -15.09
CA GLU A 128 -23.71 29.26 -14.90
C GLU A 128 -23.57 30.73 -14.44
N ASP A 129 -23.83 31.61 -15.41
CA ASP A 129 -24.46 32.93 -15.33
C ASP A 129 -23.63 34.16 -14.88
N GLU A 130 -23.04 34.82 -15.88
CA GLU A 130 -23.13 36.28 -15.99
C GLU A 130 -24.58 36.65 -16.35
N ASP A 131 -25.36 37.07 -15.34
CA ASP A 131 -26.45 38.02 -15.49
C ASP A 131 -26.60 38.79 -14.16
N LEU A 132 -25.76 39.83 -13.98
CA LEU A 132 -26.03 41.12 -13.29
C LEU A 132 -24.76 41.98 -13.13
#